data_AF-A0A519V4R8-F1
#
_entry.id   AF-A0A519V4R8-F1
#
_cell.length_a   1.000
_cell.length_b   1.000
_cell.length_c   1.000
_cell.angle_alpha   90.00
_cell.angle_beta   90.00
_cell.angle_gamma   90.00
#
_symmetry.space_group_name_H-M   'P 1'
#
loop_
_entity.id
_entity.type
_entity.pdbx_description
1 polymer ?
#
loop_
_entity_poly.entity_id
_entity_poly.type
_entity_poly.pdbx_seq_one_letter_code
_entity_poly.pdbx_strand_id
1 'polypeptide(L)'
;MPHLEEHVSLRPYNTFGLAVQARYFARFASAEALRQLLALPPVQAGPLLILGGGSNLLLTQNFGGVVLKNEIKGLEIIGEDADTHTALLRAGAGEGWHGLVEYALDEDLHGLEN
;
A
#
# COMPACT_ATOMS: atom_id res chain seq x y z
N MET A 1 15.60 11.11 -0.05
CA MET A 1 15.23 10.59 -1.38
C MET A 1 14.87 9.13 -1.25
N PRO A 2 13.85 8.64 -1.96
CA PRO A 2 13.51 7.22 -1.90
C PRO A 2 14.67 6.40 -2.49
N HIS A 3 15.02 5.30 -1.82
CA HIS A 3 16.17 4.46 -2.16
C HIS A 3 15.73 3.01 -2.35
N LEU A 4 16.41 2.29 -3.25
CA LEU A 4 16.20 0.86 -3.46
C LEU A 4 17.16 0.08 -2.57
N GLU A 5 16.61 -0.82 -1.77
CA GLU A 5 17.33 -1.84 -1.00
C GLU A 5 17.45 -3.11 -1.85
N GLU A 6 18.60 -3.80 -1.83
CA GLU A 6 18.82 -5.03 -2.59
C GLU A 6 18.63 -6.29 -1.74
N HIS A 7 18.16 -7.37 -2.37
CA HIS A 7 18.07 -8.71 -1.74
C HIS A 7 17.22 -8.74 -0.45
N VAL A 8 16.12 -7.98 -0.43
CA VAL A 8 15.27 -7.83 0.76
C VAL A 8 14.36 -9.04 0.93
N SER A 9 14.31 -9.58 2.16
CA SER A 9 13.34 -10.62 2.51
C SER A 9 11.92 -10.07 2.45
N LEU A 10 11.03 -10.77 1.73
CA LEU A 10 9.61 -10.46 1.67
C LEU A 10 8.79 -11.18 2.73
N ARG A 11 9.43 -12.02 3.58
CA ARG A 11 8.78 -12.74 4.67
C ARG A 11 7.91 -11.85 5.58
N PRO A 12 8.35 -10.66 6.03
CA PRO A 12 7.51 -9.79 6.86
C PRO A 12 6.42 -9.04 6.08
N TYR A 13 6.36 -9.19 4.75
CA TYR A 13 5.47 -8.43 3.86
C TYR A 13 4.49 -9.31 3.08
N ASN A 14 4.31 -10.57 3.49
CA ASN A 14 3.24 -11.43 2.99
C ASN A 14 2.66 -12.25 4.15
N THR A 15 1.34 -12.38 4.22
CA THR A 15 0.68 -13.03 5.36
C THR A 15 0.86 -14.54 5.39
N PHE A 16 1.20 -15.17 4.26
CA PHE A 16 1.63 -16.57 4.24
C PHE A 16 2.99 -16.79 4.92
N GLY A 17 3.75 -15.73 5.19
CA GLY A 17 5.05 -15.80 5.87
C GLY A 17 6.12 -16.54 5.05
N LEU A 18 5.99 -16.57 3.72
CA LEU A 18 6.90 -17.29 2.84
C LEU A 18 8.26 -16.60 2.78
N ALA A 19 9.31 -17.40 2.93
CA ALA A 19 10.70 -16.96 2.97
C ALA A 19 11.28 -16.80 1.55
N VAL A 20 10.77 -15.80 0.82
CA VAL A 20 11.32 -15.38 -0.48
C VAL A 20 11.95 -14.00 -0.38
N GLN A 21 12.73 -13.61 -1.39
CA GLN A 21 13.41 -12.31 -1.47
C GLN A 21 13.03 -11.55 -2.75
N ALA A 22 13.04 -10.23 -2.68
CA ALA A 22 13.02 -9.34 -3.85
C ALA A 22 14.44 -8.96 -4.24
N ARG A 23 14.72 -8.82 -5.56
CA ARG A 23 15.99 -8.26 -6.02
C ARG A 23 16.14 -6.82 -5.56
N TYR A 24 15.10 -6.00 -5.75
CA TYR A 24 15.04 -4.64 -5.24
C TYR A 24 13.76 -4.40 -4.45
N PHE A 25 13.83 -3.57 -3.42
CA PHE A 25 12.70 -3.20 -2.58
C PHE A 25 12.77 -1.72 -2.19
N ALA A 26 11.64 -1.02 -2.16
CA ALA A 26 11.55 0.30 -1.56
C ALA A 26 10.15 0.55 -1.00
N ARG A 27 10.05 1.54 -0.10
CA ARG A 27 8.78 2.05 0.44
C ARG A 27 8.51 3.44 -0.13
N PHE A 28 7.25 3.79 -0.31
CA PHE A 28 6.84 5.15 -0.66
C PHE A 28 5.64 5.60 0.16
N ALA A 29 5.71 6.83 0.68
CA ALA A 29 4.66 7.44 1.50
C ALA A 29 3.99 8.65 0.82
N SER A 30 4.31 8.92 -0.44
CA SER A 30 3.64 9.96 -1.24
C SER A 30 3.64 9.61 -2.73
N ALA A 31 2.70 10.20 -3.48
CA ALA A 31 2.67 10.07 -4.93
C ALA A 31 3.94 10.63 -5.59
N GLU A 32 4.56 11.64 -4.98
CA GLU A 32 5.83 12.20 -5.47
C GLU A 32 7.00 11.23 -5.26
N ALA A 33 7.09 10.60 -4.08
CA ALA A 33 8.10 9.57 -3.83
C ALA A 33 7.93 8.37 -4.77
N LEU A 34 6.68 7.98 -5.08
CA LEU A 34 6.39 6.95 -6.08
C LEU A 34 6.88 7.37 -7.47
N ARG A 35 6.59 8.59 -7.91
CA ARG A 35 7.09 9.11 -9.21
C ARG A 35 8.62 9.07 -9.28
N GLN A 36 9.30 9.46 -8.21
CA GLN A 36 10.76 9.41 -8.14
C GLN A 36 11.30 7.97 -8.23
N LEU A 37 10.65 6.99 -7.57
CA LEU A 37 11.03 5.58 -7.67
C LEU A 37 10.79 5.01 -9.07
N LEU A 38 9.65 5.32 -9.69
CA LEU A 38 9.29 4.88 -11.04
C LEU A 38 10.24 5.44 -12.12
N ALA A 39 10.94 6.55 -11.82
CA ALA A 39 11.94 7.13 -12.69
C ALA A 39 13.32 6.44 -12.60
N LEU A 40 13.55 5.56 -11.62
CA LEU A 40 14.85 4.91 -11.46
C LEU A 40 15.06 3.81 -12.52
N PRO A 41 16.25 3.73 -13.15
CA PRO A 41 16.53 2.73 -14.20
C PRO A 41 16.24 1.28 -13.79
N PRO A 42 16.58 0.80 -12.56
CA PRO A 42 16.24 -0.55 -12.13
C PRO A 42 14.74 -0.85 -12.10
N VAL A 43 13.90 0.17 -11.85
CA VAL A 43 12.43 0.04 -11.86
C VAL A 43 11.88 0.00 -13.28
N GLN A 44 12.49 0.74 -14.20
CA GLN A 44 12.09 0.76 -15.62
C GLN A 44 12.55 -0.48 -16.39
N ALA A 45 13.64 -1.11 -15.96
CA ALA A 45 14.30 -2.18 -16.70
C ALA A 45 13.72 -3.60 -16.45
N GLY A 46 12.78 -3.76 -15.52
CA GLY A 46 12.35 -5.09 -15.07
C GLY A 46 10.94 -5.16 -14.51
N PRO A 47 10.52 -6.36 -14.06
CA PRO A 47 9.19 -6.55 -13.50
C PRO A 47 9.03 -5.75 -12.20
N LEU A 48 7.87 -5.11 -12.08
CA LEU A 48 7.49 -4.27 -10.94
C LEU A 48 6.29 -4.87 -10.22
N LEU A 49 6.36 -4.95 -8.90
CA LEU A 49 5.26 -5.34 -8.02
C LEU A 49 4.97 -4.21 -7.03
N ILE A 50 3.74 -3.67 -7.06
CA ILE A 50 3.25 -2.78 -6.01
C ILE A 50 2.68 -3.63 -4.87
N LEU A 51 3.15 -3.39 -3.65
CA LEU A 51 2.78 -4.17 -2.47
C LEU A 51 2.03 -3.31 -1.45
N GLY A 52 0.83 -3.75 -1.07
CA GLY A 52 0.11 -3.23 0.10
C GLY A 52 0.54 -3.94 1.39
N GLY A 53 -0.43 -4.54 2.09
CA GLY A 53 -0.17 -5.39 3.27
C GLY A 53 0.26 -6.83 2.96
N GLY A 54 0.16 -7.26 1.69
CA GLY A 54 0.55 -8.63 1.28
C GLY A 54 -0.40 -9.73 1.77
N SER A 55 -1.67 -9.40 2.06
CA SER A 55 -2.67 -10.34 2.58
C SER A 55 -3.30 -11.25 1.53
N ASN A 56 -3.19 -10.89 0.25
CA ASN A 56 -3.73 -11.65 -0.88
C ASN A 56 -2.66 -11.88 -1.96
N LEU A 57 -1.48 -12.33 -1.54
CA LEU A 57 -0.35 -12.56 -2.42
C LEU A 57 0.35 -13.87 -2.08
N LEU A 58 0.46 -14.78 -3.06
CA LEU A 58 1.22 -16.01 -2.95
C LEU A 58 2.54 -15.89 -3.73
N LEU A 59 3.65 -15.75 -3.00
CA LEU A 59 4.99 -15.68 -3.58
C LEU A 59 5.57 -17.09 -3.70
N THR A 60 5.64 -17.61 -4.92
CA THR A 60 6.09 -19.00 -5.17
C THR A 60 7.61 -19.15 -5.32
N GLN A 61 8.32 -18.04 -5.50
CA GLN A 61 9.78 -18.00 -5.71
C GLN A 61 10.32 -16.59 -5.40
N ASN A 62 11.65 -16.45 -5.38
CA ASN A 62 12.28 -15.15 -5.30
C ASN A 62 11.83 -14.25 -6.45
N PHE A 63 11.53 -13.00 -6.13
CA PHE A 63 11.08 -12.01 -7.10
C PHE A 63 12.30 -11.28 -7.67
N GLY A 64 12.65 -11.58 -8.92
CA GLY A 64 13.82 -11.00 -9.60
C GLY A 64 13.70 -9.51 -9.97
N GLY A 65 12.57 -8.87 -9.66
CA GLY A 65 12.26 -7.48 -10.00
C GLY A 65 12.28 -6.53 -8.81
N VAL A 66 11.54 -5.44 -8.96
CA VAL A 66 11.38 -4.38 -7.96
C VAL A 66 10.05 -4.53 -7.22
N VAL A 67 10.08 -4.53 -5.90
CA VAL A 67 8.91 -4.45 -5.05
C VAL A 67 8.81 -3.05 -4.45
N LEU A 68 7.72 -2.33 -4.73
CA LEU A 68 7.46 -1.02 -4.13
C LEU A 68 6.30 -1.15 -3.14
N LYS A 69 6.59 -1.01 -1.85
CA LYS A 69 5.59 -1.06 -0.79
C LYS A 69 4.92 0.31 -0.61
N ASN A 70 3.61 0.33 -0.78
CA ASN A 70 2.77 1.50 -0.60
C ASN A 70 2.54 1.79 0.89
N GLU A 71 2.87 3.00 1.31
CA GLU A 71 2.67 3.53 2.66
C GLU A 71 2.05 4.93 2.62
N ILE A 72 1.34 5.29 1.54
CA ILE A 72 0.59 6.55 1.44
C ILE A 72 -0.57 6.53 2.45
N LYS A 73 -0.44 7.32 3.51
CA LYS A 73 -1.43 7.49 4.57
C LYS A 73 -2.34 8.71 4.32
N GLY A 74 -3.39 8.81 5.12
CA GLY A 74 -4.36 9.89 5.15
C GLY A 74 -5.77 9.33 5.17
N LEU A 75 -6.56 9.71 6.17
CA LEU A 75 -7.99 9.46 6.27
C LEU A 75 -8.67 10.81 6.52
N GLU A 76 -9.63 11.16 5.68
CA GLU A 76 -10.28 12.47 5.74
C GLU A 76 -11.67 12.42 5.12
N ILE A 77 -12.67 12.90 5.86
CA ILE A 77 -13.99 13.22 5.31
C ILE A 77 -13.86 14.50 4.47
N ILE A 78 -14.10 14.39 3.16
CA ILE A 78 -13.93 15.49 2.20
C ILE A 78 -15.25 16.09 1.74
N GLY A 79 -16.37 15.59 2.26
CA GLY A 79 -17.69 16.10 1.99
C GLY A 79 -18.74 15.34 2.78
N GLU A 80 -19.82 16.03 3.13
CA GLU A 80 -20.97 15.48 3.86
C GLU A 80 -22.25 15.98 3.20
N ASP A 81 -23.27 15.12 3.20
CA ASP A 81 -24.59 15.44 2.71
C ASP A 81 -25.61 15.08 3.79
N ALA A 82 -26.20 16.13 4.39
CA ALA A 82 -27.17 16.02 5.46
C ALA A 82 -28.53 15.49 4.96
N ASP A 83 -28.89 15.72 3.70
CA ASP A 83 -30.18 15.28 3.16
C ASP A 83 -30.18 13.77 2.91
N THR A 84 -29.03 13.22 2.53
CA THR A 84 -28.85 11.77 2.30
C THR A 84 -28.24 11.03 3.48
N HIS A 85 -27.80 11.76 4.52
CA HIS A 85 -27.04 11.22 5.65
C HIS A 85 -25.80 10.42 5.19
N THR A 86 -25.04 10.97 4.24
CA THR A 86 -23.83 10.33 3.70
C THR A 86 -22.59 11.20 3.84
N ALA A 87 -21.42 10.55 3.87
CA ALA A 87 -20.12 11.21 3.86
C ALA A 87 -19.23 10.64 2.75
N LEU A 88 -18.41 11.49 2.16
CA LEU A 88 -17.39 11.11 1.20
C LEU A 88 -16.03 11.03 1.90
N LEU A 89 -15.52 9.81 2.03
CA LEU A 89 -14.25 9.53 2.69
C LEU A 89 -13.11 9.41 1.67
N ARG A 90 -12.02 10.14 1.90
CA ARG A 90 -10.75 10.00 1.17
C ARG A 90 -9.77 9.20 2.02
N ALA A 91 -9.26 8.11 1.45
CA ALA A 91 -8.27 7.27 2.08
C ALA A 91 -7.00 7.14 1.24
N GLY A 92 -5.83 7.24 1.89
CA GLY A 92 -4.55 6.92 1.30
C GLY A 92 -4.47 5.43 0.96
N ALA A 93 -3.92 5.10 -0.20
CA ALA A 93 -3.87 3.71 -0.66
C ALA A 93 -2.97 2.77 0.17
N GLY A 94 -2.17 3.32 1.09
CA GLY A 94 -1.40 2.58 2.08
C GLY A 94 -2.11 2.43 3.43
N GLU A 95 -3.37 2.85 3.54
CA GLU A 95 -4.15 2.65 4.77
C GLU A 95 -4.47 1.19 5.03
N GLY A 96 -4.53 0.85 6.32
CA GLY A 96 -5.02 -0.46 6.73
C GLY A 96 -6.53 -0.51 6.55
N TRP A 97 -7.04 -1.52 5.84
CA TRP A 97 -8.48 -1.68 5.63
C TRP A 97 -9.26 -1.66 6.94
N HIS A 98 -8.79 -2.41 7.95
CA HIS A 98 -9.45 -2.45 9.25
C HIS A 98 -9.50 -1.07 9.93
N GLY A 99 -8.38 -0.34 9.95
CA GLY A 99 -8.34 1.00 10.53
C GLY A 99 -9.21 2.02 9.78
N LEU A 100 -9.40 1.85 8.47
CA LEU A 100 -10.37 2.64 7.71
C LEU A 100 -11.82 2.38 8.17
N VAL A 101 -12.16 1.12 8.42
CA VAL A 101 -13.49 0.74 8.93
C VAL A 101 -13.71 1.28 10.34
N GLU A 102 -12.72 1.14 11.23
CA GLU A 102 -12.78 1.70 12.59
C GLU A 102 -12.96 3.22 12.57
N TYR A 103 -12.19 3.93 11.73
CA TYR A 103 -12.33 5.37 11.55
C TYR A 103 -13.73 5.79 11.11
N ALA A 104 -14.34 5.07 10.16
CA ALA A 104 -15.70 5.36 9.72
C ALA A 104 -16.72 5.17 10.86
N LEU A 105 -16.59 4.09 11.63
CA LEU A 105 -17.49 3.81 12.76
C LEU A 105 -17.35 4.82 13.89
N ASP A 106 -16.14 5.29 14.18
CA ASP A 106 -15.88 6.32 15.20
C ASP A 106 -16.52 7.68 14.84
N GLU A 107 -16.72 7.94 13.55
CA GLU A 107 -17.42 9.12 13.01
C GLU A 107 -18.94 8.88 12.79
N ASP A 108 -19.50 7.80 13.36
CA ASP A 108 -20.91 7.39 13.21
C ASP A 108 -21.33 7.13 11.75
N LEU A 109 -20.37 6.78 10.89
CA LEU A 109 -20.60 6.42 9.49
C LEU A 109 -20.71 4.91 9.34
N HIS A 110 -21.85 4.46 8.82
CA HIS A 110 -22.14 3.06 8.54
C HIS A 110 -22.08 2.76 7.03
N GLY A 111 -21.66 1.55 6.67
CA GLY A 111 -21.61 1.03 5.30
C GLY A 111 -20.35 0.22 4.95
N LEU A 112 -19.33 0.23 5.81
CA LEU A 112 -18.05 -0.47 5.61
C LEU A 112 -17.80 -1.61 6.61
N GLU A 113 -18.75 -1.88 7.51
CA GLU A 113 -18.58 -2.79 8.66
C GLU A 113 -18.58 -4.28 8.33
N ASN A 114 -19.09 -4.68 7.16
CA ASN A 114 -19.21 -6.08 6.73
C ASN A 114 -17.95 -6.58 6.01
#